data_AF-A0A2I0TYR9-F1
#
_entry.id   AF-A0A2I0TYR9-F1
#
_cell.length_a   1.000
_cell.length_b   1.000
_cell.length_c   1.000
_cell.angle_alpha   90.00
_cell.angle_beta   90.00
_cell.angle_gamma   90.00
#
_symmetry.space_group_name_H-M   'P 1'
#
loop_
_entity.id
_entity.type
_entity.pdbx_description
1 polymer ?
#
loop_
_entity_poly.entity_id
_entity_poly.type
_entity_poly.pdbx_seq_one_letter_code
_entity_poly.pdbx_strand_id
1 'polypeptide(L)'
;MVVLNGYKAVKDGIVTHSEEVSGRPLTPFYRDMMGEKGIFLTSGHTWKQQRRFGMTVIRSLALGKNNLEHQIQTEACHLVDTFANTKVYSEIFMVPPIFTGKPFDPHTFIVHAIANIICAVVFGHRFSNDDESFSKLIKAVYFVIYFQATIWGRLMEMIRDGEFCTGQQIPHHRP
;
A
#
# COMPACT_ATOMS: atom_id res chain seq x y z
N MET A 1 14.91 3.70 20.67
CA MET A 1 14.78 3.98 19.22
C MET A 1 16.09 4.58 18.73
N VAL A 2 16.68 4.04 17.67
CA VAL A 2 17.88 4.58 17.03
C VAL A 2 17.48 5.21 15.70
N VAL A 3 17.97 6.41 15.39
CA VAL A 3 17.65 7.13 14.15
C VAL A 3 18.91 7.24 13.29
N LEU A 4 18.86 6.67 12.09
CA LEU A 4 19.91 6.85 11.08
C LEU A 4 19.60 8.09 10.25
N ASN A 5 20.50 9.07 10.25
CA ASN A 5 20.32 10.33 9.52
C ASN A 5 21.50 10.62 8.59
N GLY A 6 21.20 11.04 7.37
CA GLY A 6 22.18 11.31 6.31
C GLY A 6 22.58 10.07 5.51
N TYR A 7 22.96 10.29 4.25
CA TYR A 7 23.24 9.22 3.29
C TYR A 7 24.25 8.19 3.81
N LYS A 8 25.36 8.64 4.43
CA LYS A 8 26.40 7.75 4.93
C LYS A 8 25.86 6.79 6.00
N ALA A 9 25.17 7.31 7.02
CA ALA A 9 24.62 6.49 8.11
C ALA A 9 23.52 5.53 7.61
N VAL A 10 22.65 5.99 6.71
CA VAL A 10 21.59 5.17 6.12
C VAL A 10 22.19 4.05 5.25
N LYS A 11 23.18 4.37 4.41
CA LYS A 11 23.88 3.36 3.58
C LYS A 11 24.61 2.35 4.45
N ASP A 12 25.39 2.80 5.42
CA ASP A 12 26.18 1.92 6.29
C ASP A 12 25.27 1.02 7.13
N GLY A 13 24.12 1.52 7.61
CA GLY A 13 23.13 0.71 8.30
C GLY A 13 22.44 -0.30 7.38
N ILE A 14 21.78 0.18 6.31
CA ILE A 14 20.89 -0.65 5.48
C ILE A 14 21.64 -1.58 4.53
N VAL A 15 22.87 -1.24 4.12
CA VAL A 15 23.66 -2.06 3.17
C VAL A 15 24.73 -2.85 3.91
N THR A 16 25.63 -2.17 4.62
CA THR A 16 26.80 -2.81 5.24
C THR A 16 26.41 -3.68 6.44
N HIS A 17 25.52 -3.20 7.30
CA HIS A 17 25.02 -3.93 8.47
C HIS A 17 23.58 -4.42 8.28
N SER A 18 23.23 -4.78 7.04
CA SER A 18 21.85 -5.08 6.64
C SER A 18 21.19 -6.18 7.48
N GLU A 19 21.93 -7.20 7.90
CA GLU A 19 21.37 -8.29 8.72
C GLU A 19 20.90 -7.80 10.10
N GLU A 20 21.66 -6.90 10.73
CA GLU A 20 21.36 -6.34 12.05
C GLU A 20 20.17 -5.38 12.04
N VAL A 21 19.96 -4.66 10.93
CA VAL A 21 18.87 -3.68 10.76
C VAL A 21 17.67 -4.21 9.97
N SER A 22 17.71 -5.46 9.50
CA SER A 22 16.65 -6.06 8.66
C SER A 22 15.37 -6.42 9.42
N GLY A 23 15.41 -6.35 10.75
CA GLY A 23 14.25 -6.64 11.60
C GLY A 23 13.07 -5.71 11.31
N ARG A 24 11.86 -6.27 11.35
CA ARG A 24 10.62 -5.52 11.19
C ARG A 24 9.87 -5.43 12.50
N PRO A 25 9.96 -4.31 13.23
CA PRO A 25 9.17 -4.13 14.44
C PRO A 25 7.68 -4.10 14.06
N LEU A 26 6.90 -4.99 14.66
CA LEU A 26 5.44 -5.02 14.51
C LEU A 26 4.81 -4.02 15.47
N THR A 27 4.12 -3.01 14.94
CA THR A 27 3.29 -2.13 15.76
C THR A 27 2.07 -2.90 16.28
N PRO A 28 1.53 -2.56 17.47
CA PRO A 28 0.32 -3.18 18.00
C PRO A 28 -0.87 -3.16 17.03
N PHE A 29 -0.99 -2.08 16.24
CA PHE A 29 -2.00 -1.94 15.20
C PHE A 29 -1.89 -3.02 14.12
N TYR A 30 -0.69 -3.21 13.56
CA TYR A 30 -0.47 -4.24 12.55
C TYR A 30 -0.61 -5.65 13.12
N ARG A 31 -0.24 -5.85 14.38
CA ARG A 31 -0.39 -7.14 15.08
C ARG A 31 -1.87 -7.52 15.24
N ASP A 32 -2.74 -6.59 15.60
CA ASP A 32 -4.18 -6.89 15.72
C ASP A 32 -4.82 -7.17 14.35
N MET A 33 -4.45 -6.37 13.35
CA MET A 33 -5.09 -6.42 12.04
C MET A 33 -4.65 -7.63 11.22
N MET A 34 -3.34 -7.96 11.23
CA MET A 34 -2.76 -8.99 10.36
C MET A 34 -2.06 -10.12 11.13
N GLY A 35 -1.98 -10.03 12.46
CA GLY A 35 -1.12 -10.91 13.25
C GLY A 35 0.34 -10.75 12.87
N GLU A 36 1.11 -11.83 13.01
CA GLU A 36 2.51 -11.91 12.58
C GLU A 36 2.62 -12.53 11.18
N LYS A 37 1.79 -12.07 10.23
CA LYS A 37 1.71 -12.64 8.87
C LYS A 37 1.97 -11.58 7.81
N GLY A 38 2.38 -12.05 6.62
CA GLY A 38 2.61 -11.21 5.45
C GLY A 38 4.05 -10.74 5.28
N ILE A 39 4.39 -10.42 4.02
CA ILE A 39 5.76 -10.07 3.59
C ILE A 39 6.25 -8.78 4.26
N PHE A 40 5.34 -7.86 4.61
CA PHE A 40 5.68 -6.58 5.23
C PHE A 40 5.92 -6.63 6.74
N LEU A 41 5.40 -7.65 7.43
CA LEU A 41 5.43 -7.69 8.90
C LEU A 41 6.32 -8.80 9.45
N THR A 42 6.54 -9.87 8.68
CA THR A 42 7.37 -10.99 9.11
C THR A 42 8.86 -10.67 9.03
N SER A 43 9.67 -11.39 9.81
CA SER A 43 11.14 -11.33 9.79
C SER A 43 11.72 -12.74 9.74
N GLY A 44 13.04 -12.86 9.55
CA GLY A 44 13.74 -14.15 9.56
C GLY A 44 13.37 -15.08 8.38
N HIS A 45 13.25 -16.38 8.67
CA HIS A 45 13.05 -17.40 7.64
C HIS A 45 11.71 -17.26 6.91
N THR A 46 10.62 -17.00 7.65
CA THR A 46 9.27 -16.80 7.11
C THR A 46 9.24 -15.68 6.07
N TRP A 47 9.88 -14.55 6.38
CA TRP A 47 9.97 -13.46 5.42
C TRP A 47 10.75 -13.85 4.15
N LYS A 48 11.91 -14.50 4.30
CA LYS A 48 12.73 -14.93 3.16
C LYS A 48 11.94 -15.83 2.21
N GLN A 49 11.17 -16.78 2.77
CA GLN A 49 10.31 -17.67 1.98
C GLN A 49 9.18 -16.89 1.26
N GLN A 50 8.42 -16.07 1.98
CA GLN A 50 7.30 -15.33 1.40
C GLN A 50 7.78 -14.32 0.35
N ARG A 51 8.90 -13.62 0.57
CA ARG A 51 9.52 -12.73 -0.40
C ARG A 51 9.95 -13.48 -1.66
N ARG A 52 10.61 -14.63 -1.51
CA ARG A 52 11.04 -15.45 -2.65
C ARG A 52 9.83 -15.89 -3.47
N PHE A 53 8.81 -16.42 -2.81
CA PHE A 53 7.56 -16.83 -3.46
C PHE A 53 6.88 -15.65 -4.18
N GLY A 54 6.62 -14.55 -3.48
CA GLY A 54 5.95 -13.37 -4.04
C GLY A 54 6.70 -12.78 -5.23
N MET A 55 8.02 -12.66 -5.15
CA MET A 55 8.83 -12.17 -6.28
C MET A 55 8.82 -13.11 -7.49
N THR A 56 8.77 -14.42 -7.27
CA THR A 56 8.64 -15.38 -8.38
C THR A 56 7.26 -15.25 -9.03
N VAL A 57 6.20 -15.19 -8.22
CA VAL A 57 4.82 -15.05 -8.70
C VAL A 57 4.64 -13.75 -9.48
N ILE A 58 5.03 -12.61 -8.90
CA ILE A 58 4.94 -11.29 -9.56
C ILE A 58 5.67 -11.30 -10.90
N ARG A 59 6.89 -11.86 -10.97
CA ARG A 59 7.62 -11.96 -12.25
C ARG A 59 6.89 -12.84 -13.26
N SER A 60 6.35 -13.98 -12.83
CA SER A 60 5.61 -14.88 -13.73
C SER A 60 4.32 -14.25 -14.26
N LEU A 61 3.60 -13.49 -13.42
CA LEU A 61 2.37 -12.78 -13.80
C LEU A 61 2.69 -11.58 -14.70
N ALA A 62 3.73 -10.81 -14.38
CA ALA A 62 4.13 -9.63 -15.15
C ALA A 62 4.67 -9.96 -16.56
N LEU A 63 5.20 -11.17 -16.76
CA LEU A 63 5.68 -11.69 -18.04
C LEU A 63 4.64 -12.58 -18.76
N GLY A 64 3.41 -12.67 -18.24
CA GLY A 64 2.35 -13.53 -18.75
C GLY A 64 1.68 -13.03 -20.04
N LYS A 65 0.56 -13.67 -20.41
CA LYS A 65 -0.20 -13.42 -21.67
C LYS A 65 -0.60 -11.95 -21.89
N ASN A 66 -0.78 -11.18 -20.82
CA ASN A 66 -0.93 -9.73 -20.85
C ASN A 66 0.20 -9.14 -20.02
N ASN A 67 1.32 -8.79 -20.66
CA ASN A 67 2.48 -8.27 -19.94
C ASN A 67 2.11 -7.01 -19.14
N LEU A 68 2.84 -6.75 -18.05
CA LEU A 68 2.58 -5.61 -17.15
C LEU A 68 2.54 -4.27 -17.92
N GLU A 69 3.36 -4.14 -18.96
CA GLU A 69 3.40 -2.97 -19.82
C GLU A 69 2.07 -2.70 -20.52
N HIS A 70 1.43 -3.72 -21.11
CA HIS A 70 0.13 -3.58 -21.75
C HIS A 70 -0.95 -3.16 -20.75
N GLN A 71 -0.92 -3.71 -19.52
CA GLN A 71 -1.85 -3.32 -18.46
C GLN A 71 -1.66 -1.84 -18.07
N ILE A 72 -0.41 -1.38 -17.97
CA ILE A 72 -0.09 0.03 -17.71
C ILE A 72 -0.60 0.93 -18.84
N GLN A 73 -0.34 0.56 -20.10
CA GLN A 73 -0.81 1.32 -21.26
C GLN A 73 -2.33 1.41 -21.30
N THR A 74 -3.02 0.29 -21.04
CA THR A 74 -4.49 0.23 -21.03
C THR A 74 -5.08 1.15 -19.95
N GLU A 75 -4.59 1.07 -18.71
CA GLU A 75 -5.08 1.93 -17.63
C GLU A 75 -4.67 3.41 -17.82
N ALA A 76 -3.53 3.68 -18.47
CA ALA A 76 -3.16 5.05 -18.84
C ALA A 76 -4.13 5.65 -19.86
N CYS A 77 -4.53 4.89 -20.89
CA CYS A 77 -5.56 5.32 -21.84
C CYS A 77 -6.88 5.60 -21.12
N HIS A 78 -7.33 4.71 -20.25
CA HIS A 78 -8.56 4.91 -19.47
C HIS A 78 -8.50 6.14 -18.56
N LEU A 79 -7.34 6.42 -17.96
CA LEU A 79 -7.14 7.60 -17.13
C LEU A 79 -7.25 8.90 -17.96
N VAL A 80 -6.66 8.92 -19.15
CA VAL A 80 -6.78 10.05 -20.09
C VAL A 80 -8.23 10.24 -20.52
N ASP A 81 -8.94 9.17 -20.87
CA ASP A 81 -10.35 9.22 -21.23
C ASP A 81 -11.19 9.73 -20.05
N THR A 82 -10.90 9.27 -18.84
CA THR A 82 -11.59 9.73 -17.62
C THR A 82 -11.39 11.23 -17.46
N PHE A 83 -10.17 11.74 -17.58
CA PHE A 83 -9.86 13.18 -17.49
C PHE A 83 -10.48 14.02 -18.59
N ALA A 84 -10.58 13.47 -19.81
CA ALA A 84 -11.24 14.12 -20.93
C ALA A 84 -12.77 14.20 -20.70
N ASN A 85 -13.36 13.12 -20.16
CA ASN A 85 -14.79 13.00 -19.90
C ASN A 85 -15.26 13.67 -18.61
N THR A 86 -14.37 14.16 -17.73
CA THR A 86 -14.74 14.95 -16.54
C THR A 86 -15.31 16.35 -16.87
N LYS A 87 -15.75 16.58 -18.11
CA LYS A 87 -16.39 17.80 -18.60
C LYS A 87 -17.75 17.47 -19.21
N VAL A 88 -18.78 17.82 -18.45
CA VAL A 88 -20.15 18.25 -18.83
C VAL A 88 -20.60 17.89 -20.26
N TYR A 89 -21.73 17.18 -20.35
CA TYR A 89 -22.63 17.17 -21.50
C TYR A 89 -22.82 18.60 -22.04
N SER A 90 -22.05 18.99 -23.05
CA SER A 90 -22.48 20.00 -24.01
C SER A 90 -22.91 19.21 -25.23
N GLU A 91 -24.21 18.96 -25.36
CA GLU A 91 -24.83 18.27 -26.51
C GLU A 91 -24.65 19.02 -27.85
N ILE A 92 -23.88 20.10 -27.85
CA ILE A 92 -23.80 21.04 -28.95
C ILE A 92 -22.33 21.23 -29.27
N PHE A 93 -21.95 20.72 -30.44
CA PHE A 93 -20.79 21.07 -31.25
C PHE A 93 -19.58 20.13 -31.24
N MET A 94 -19.31 19.63 -32.45
CA MET A 94 -18.14 18.89 -32.90
C MET A 94 -16.89 19.80 -32.92
N VAL A 95 -16.35 20.17 -31.74
CA VAL A 95 -15.04 20.85 -31.59
C VAL A 95 -14.05 19.89 -30.93
N PRO A 96 -12.76 19.84 -31.33
CA PRO A 96 -11.73 19.14 -30.54
C PRO A 96 -11.72 19.63 -29.08
N PRO A 97 -11.41 18.77 -28.09
CA PRO A 97 -11.67 19.01 -26.68
C PRO A 97 -10.88 20.22 -26.18
N ILE A 98 -11.53 21.37 -26.12
CA ILE A 98 -11.09 22.50 -25.31
C ILE A 98 -11.30 22.06 -23.86
N PHE A 99 -10.27 22.19 -23.02
CA PHE A 99 -10.35 21.86 -21.61
C PHE A 99 -11.30 22.83 -20.85
N THR A 100 -12.60 22.77 -21.06
CA THR A 100 -13.65 23.47 -20.27
C THR A 100 -14.10 22.66 -19.06
N GLY A 101 -13.33 22.66 -17.97
CA GLY A 101 -13.60 21.71 -16.87
C GLY A 101 -13.45 22.36 -15.52
N LYS A 102 -14.45 22.11 -14.69
CA LYS A 102 -14.45 22.39 -13.27
C LYS A 102 -13.16 21.83 -12.64
N PRO A 103 -12.53 22.55 -11.70
CA PRO A 103 -11.45 21.99 -10.91
C PRO A 103 -11.89 20.67 -10.28
N PHE A 104 -11.08 19.63 -10.44
CA PHE A 104 -11.30 18.33 -9.81
C PHE A 104 -9.97 17.82 -9.23
N ASP A 105 -10.05 16.93 -8.25
CA ASP A 105 -8.88 16.31 -7.64
C ASP A 105 -8.45 15.07 -8.45
N PRO A 106 -7.28 15.09 -9.13
CA PRO A 106 -6.82 13.94 -9.90
C PRO A 106 -6.32 12.78 -9.03
N HIS A 107 -6.04 13.01 -7.74
CA HIS A 107 -5.42 12.01 -6.86
C HIS A 107 -6.23 10.71 -6.81
N THR A 108 -7.55 10.80 -6.65
CA THR A 108 -8.43 9.61 -6.53
C THR A 108 -8.42 8.75 -7.80
N PHE A 109 -8.42 9.38 -8.98
CA PHE A 109 -8.39 8.68 -10.27
C PHE A 109 -7.05 7.99 -10.51
N ILE A 110 -5.95 8.64 -10.15
CA ILE A 110 -4.60 8.06 -10.26
C ILE A 110 -4.47 6.84 -9.33
N VAL A 111 -4.92 6.95 -8.08
CA VAL A 111 -4.89 5.82 -7.14
C VAL A 111 -5.75 4.65 -7.65
N HIS A 112 -6.93 4.93 -8.22
CA HIS A 112 -7.77 3.90 -8.85
C HIS A 112 -7.07 3.20 -10.00
N ALA A 113 -6.43 3.95 -10.91
CA ALA A 113 -5.70 3.38 -12.04
C ALA A 113 -4.54 2.48 -11.58
N ILE A 114 -3.75 2.93 -10.60
CA ILE A 114 -2.66 2.12 -10.01
C ILE A 114 -3.21 0.85 -9.37
N ALA A 115 -4.30 0.94 -8.62
CA ALA A 115 -4.91 -0.21 -7.99
C ALA A 115 -5.48 -1.19 -9.03
N ASN A 116 -6.06 -0.71 -10.12
CA ASN A 116 -6.53 -1.54 -11.22
C ASN A 116 -5.40 -2.28 -11.93
N ILE A 117 -4.22 -1.66 -12.11
CA ILE A 117 -3.04 -2.37 -12.64
C ILE A 117 -2.67 -3.54 -11.72
N ILE A 118 -2.64 -3.31 -10.41
CA ILE A 118 -2.33 -4.37 -9.43
C ILE A 118 -3.42 -5.47 -9.47
N CYS A 119 -4.70 -5.09 -9.52
CA CYS A 119 -5.81 -6.03 -9.60
C CYS A 119 -5.78 -6.85 -10.89
N ALA A 120 -5.50 -6.23 -12.03
CA ALA A 120 -5.39 -6.93 -13.30
C ALA A 120 -4.24 -7.95 -13.29
N VAL A 121 -3.12 -7.62 -12.64
CA VAL A 121 -1.98 -8.54 -12.50
C VAL A 121 -2.28 -9.69 -11.53
N VAL A 122 -2.93 -9.41 -10.40
CA VAL A 122 -3.13 -10.39 -9.31
C VAL A 122 -4.41 -11.22 -9.50
N PHE A 123 -5.52 -10.59 -9.88
CA PHE A 123 -6.84 -11.21 -10.04
C PHE A 123 -7.19 -11.51 -11.51
N GLY A 124 -6.40 -11.00 -12.46
CA GLY A 124 -6.64 -11.21 -13.89
C GLY A 124 -7.70 -10.29 -14.50
N HIS A 125 -8.29 -9.37 -13.71
CA HIS A 125 -9.27 -8.41 -14.18
C HIS A 125 -9.19 -7.07 -13.45
N ARG A 126 -9.73 -6.03 -14.10
CA ARG A 126 -9.90 -4.68 -13.53
C ARG A 126 -11.26 -4.53 -12.86
N PHE A 127 -11.39 -3.51 -12.02
CA PHE A 127 -12.66 -3.07 -11.45
C PHE A 127 -13.14 -1.80 -12.14
N SER A 128 -14.46 -1.60 -12.19
CA SER A 128 -15.05 -0.36 -12.71
C SER A 128 -14.73 0.80 -11.75
N ASN A 129 -14.60 2.01 -12.30
CA ASN A 129 -14.46 3.23 -11.49
C ASN A 129 -15.72 3.50 -10.63
N ASP A 130 -16.87 2.98 -11.06
CA ASP A 130 -18.15 3.12 -10.36
C ASP A 130 -18.41 1.97 -9.36
N ASP A 131 -17.46 1.05 -9.20
CA ASP A 131 -17.59 -0.03 -8.23
C ASP A 131 -17.43 0.51 -6.80
N GLU A 132 -18.56 0.60 -6.09
CA GLU A 132 -18.60 1.09 -4.72
C GLU A 132 -17.77 0.22 -3.75
N SER A 133 -17.71 -1.09 -4.00
CA SER A 133 -16.94 -2.03 -3.17
C SER A 133 -15.44 -1.81 -3.36
N PHE A 134 -15.01 -1.62 -4.61
CA PHE A 134 -13.62 -1.29 -4.90
C PHE A 134 -13.22 0.07 -4.31
N SER A 135 -14.08 1.08 -4.44
CA SER A 135 -13.86 2.40 -3.83
C SER A 135 -13.74 2.32 -2.29
N LYS A 136 -14.58 1.52 -1.63
CA LYS A 136 -14.48 1.24 -0.19
C LYS A 136 -13.17 0.55 0.17
N LEU A 137 -12.73 -0.43 -0.63
CA LEU A 137 -11.46 -1.11 -0.43
C LEU A 137 -10.27 -0.15 -0.51
N ILE A 138 -10.22 0.72 -1.53
CA ILE A 138 -9.16 1.73 -1.67
C ILE A 138 -9.12 2.67 -0.47
N LYS A 139 -10.29 3.14 0.00
CA LYS A 139 -10.39 3.99 1.20
C LYS A 139 -9.91 3.26 2.46
N ALA A 140 -10.22 1.98 2.61
CA ALA A 140 -9.75 1.16 3.73
C ALA A 140 -8.22 1.00 3.70
N VAL A 141 -7.64 0.71 2.53
CA VAL A 141 -6.18 0.63 2.37
C VAL A 141 -5.50 1.96 2.67
N TYR A 142 -6.06 3.06 2.18
CA TYR A 142 -5.58 4.42 2.48
C TYR A 142 -5.62 4.66 4.00
N PHE A 143 -6.74 4.37 4.65
CA PHE A 143 -6.86 4.51 6.10
C PHE A 143 -5.77 3.73 6.83
N VAL A 144 -5.56 2.45 6.50
CA VAL A 144 -4.52 1.61 7.13
C VAL A 144 -3.13 2.22 7.00
N ILE A 145 -2.77 2.73 5.82
CA ILE A 145 -1.44 3.31 5.55
C ILE A 145 -1.23 4.60 6.34
N TYR A 146 -2.21 5.51 6.32
CA TYR A 146 -2.05 6.85 6.89
C TYR A 146 -2.39 6.93 8.37
N PHE A 147 -3.20 6.00 8.90
CA PHE A 147 -3.61 6.00 10.30
C PHE A 147 -2.41 6.06 11.25
N GLN A 148 -1.35 5.28 10.98
CA GLN A 148 -0.14 5.23 11.79
C GLN A 148 0.63 6.56 11.81
N ALA A 149 0.53 7.38 10.76
CA ALA A 149 1.17 8.70 10.72
C ALA A 149 0.41 9.77 11.55
N THR A 150 -0.86 9.51 11.87
CA THR A 150 -1.70 10.43 12.65
C THR A 150 -1.33 10.42 14.13
N ILE A 151 -1.80 11.43 14.86
CA ILE A 151 -1.66 11.47 16.32
C ILE A 151 -2.43 10.33 17.00
N TRP A 152 -3.56 9.92 16.43
CA TRP A 152 -4.39 8.82 16.93
C TRP A 152 -3.71 7.47 16.76
N GLY A 153 -3.04 7.24 15.63
CA GLY A 153 -2.24 6.03 15.41
C GLY A 153 -1.13 5.91 16.45
N ARG A 154 -0.39 7.01 16.69
CA ARG A 154 0.65 7.05 17.72
C ARG A 154 0.10 6.88 19.14
N LEU A 155 -1.06 7.46 19.44
CA LEU A 155 -1.70 7.30 20.74
C LEU A 155 -2.14 5.86 20.98
N MET A 156 -2.73 5.20 19.97
CA MET A 156 -3.10 3.78 20.05
C MET A 156 -1.87 2.89 20.29
N GLU A 157 -0.75 3.17 19.63
CA GLU A 157 0.51 2.47 19.90
C GLU A 157 0.96 2.65 21.34
N MET A 158 0.98 3.89 21.84
CA MET A 158 1.40 4.17 23.23
C MET A 158 0.50 3.51 24.28
N ILE A 159 -0.83 3.54 24.09
CA ILE A 159 -1.77 2.92 25.02
C ILE A 159 -1.56 1.40 25.04
N ARG A 160 -1.46 0.76 23.88
CA ARG A 160 -1.32 -0.70 23.81
C ARG A 160 0.05 -1.21 24.23
N ASP A 161 1.11 -0.46 23.96
CA ASP A 161 2.44 -0.78 24.49
C ASP A 161 2.47 -0.62 26.03
N GLY A 162 1.76 0.39 26.57
CA GLY A 162 1.57 0.56 28.01
C GLY A 162 0.81 -0.60 28.67
N GLU A 163 -0.30 -1.04 28.07
CA GLU A 163 -1.06 -2.21 28.54
C GLU A 163 -0.23 -3.49 28.50
N PHE A 164 0.57 -3.70 27.45
CA PHE A 164 1.49 -4.84 27.33
C PHE A 164 2.53 -4.86 28.46
N CYS A 165 3.10 -3.70 28.81
CA CYS A 165 4.06 -3.58 29.91
C CYS A 165 3.42 -3.87 31.29
N THR A 166 2.14 -3.52 31.48
CA THR A 166 1.42 -3.80 32.72
C THR A 166 0.93 -5.25 32.85
N GLY A 167 0.68 -5.94 31.73
CA GLY A 167 0.25 -7.34 31.71
C GLY A 167 1.36 -8.36 31.99
N GLN A 168 2.63 -7.95 32.06
CA GLN A 168 3.79 -8.81 32.23
C GLN A 168 4.37 -8.78 33.67
N GLN A 169 3.52 -8.58 34.69
CA GLN A 169 3.91 -8.70 36.09
C GLN A 169 4.12 -10.18 36.51
N ILE A 170 5.38 -10.60 36.44
CA ILE A 170 6.15 -11.51 37.32
C ILE A 170 5.43 -12.80 37.81
N PRO A 171 5.87 -14.01 37.42
CA PRO A 171 5.47 -15.22 38.16
C PRO A 171 6.09 -15.17 39.56
N HIS A 172 5.25 -14.97 40.57
CA HIS A 172 5.65 -15.13 41.97
C HIS A 172 6.13 -16.57 42.20
N HIS A 173 7.45 -16.77 42.22
CA HIS A 173 8.04 -17.87 42.97
C HIS A 173 7.76 -17.60 44.45
N ARG A 174 6.88 -18.41 45.06
CA ARG A 174 6.79 -18.55 46.52
C ARG A 174 7.65 -19.74 46.95
N PRO A 175 8.28 -19.67 48.15
CA PRO A 175 9.27 -20.63 48.62
C PRO A 175 8.66 -21.97 49.03
#